data_AF-A0A7S1WWA4-F1
#
_entry.id   AF-A0A7S1WWA4-F1
#
_cell.length_a   1.000
_cell.length_b   1.000
_cell.length_c   1.000
_cell.angle_alpha   90.00
_cell.angle_beta   90.00
_cell.angle_gamma   90.00
#
_symmetry.space_group_name_H-M   'P 1'
#
loop_
_entity.id
_entity.type
_entity.pdbx_description
1 polymer ?
#
loop_
_entity_poly.entity_id
_entity_poly.type
_entity_poly.pdbx_seq_one_letter_code
_entity_poly.pdbx_strand_id
1 'polypeptide(L)'
;FSQWCLIYINKELDQPFGEDPNDLPLHDMQKDFNSSLLTLMHPLAQKVPSYSSAPLNMGHPEYGSLSDCLGDFLDQNDTEKLASQAVQRSHSLRLSQRSSGSSMCKPRSPSLRERWSS
;
A
#
# COMPACT_ATOMS: atom_id res chain seq x y z
N PHE A 1 12.54 10.46 34.42
CA PHE A 1 13.35 9.35 33.87
C PHE A 1 13.14 9.25 32.36
N SER A 2 11.90 9.04 31.88
CA SER A 2 11.55 8.91 30.45
C SER A 2 11.99 10.07 29.55
N GLN A 3 11.88 11.34 29.98
CA GLN A 3 12.33 12.49 29.18
C GLN A 3 13.81 12.40 28.80
N TRP A 4 14.67 11.93 29.72
CA TRP A 4 16.11 11.81 29.44
C TRP A 4 16.38 10.67 28.46
N CYS A 5 15.71 9.53 28.62
CA CYS A 5 15.82 8.40 27.69
C CYS A 5 15.44 8.81 26.26
N LEU A 6 14.35 9.57 26.09
CA LEU A 6 13.92 10.05 24.77
C LEU A 6 14.98 10.94 24.10
N ILE A 7 15.64 11.81 24.88
CA ILE A 7 16.71 12.67 24.37
C ILE A 7 17.91 11.83 23.91
N TYR A 8 18.28 10.78 24.64
CA TYR A 8 19.39 9.91 24.25
C TYR A 8 19.07 9.09 23.00
N ILE A 9 17.88 8.50 22.91
CA ILE A 9 17.45 7.77 21.71
C ILE A 9 17.44 8.68 20.48
N ASN A 10 16.90 9.90 20.59
CA ASN A 10 16.91 10.84 19.47
C ASN A 10 18.34 11.19 19.04
N LYS A 11 19.25 11.38 19.99
CA LYS A 11 20.66 11.64 19.67
C LYS A 11 21.34 10.49 18.93
N GLU A 12 21.09 9.25 19.34
CA GLU A 12 21.60 8.06 18.65
C GLU A 12 21.03 7.96 17.23
N LEU A 13 19.72 8.21 17.05
CA LEU A 13 19.09 8.19 15.73
C LEU A 13 19.54 9.31 14.78
N ASP A 14 19.88 10.49 15.33
CA ASP A 14 20.40 11.61 14.54
C ASP A 14 21.84 11.38 14.05
N GLN A 15 22.57 10.39 14.58
CA GLN A 15 23.96 10.05 14.22
C GLN A 15 24.11 8.57 13.82
N PRO A 16 23.44 8.09 12.76
CA PRO A 16 23.31 6.66 12.43
C PRO A 16 24.56 6.03 11.80
N PHE A 17 25.69 6.75 11.82
CA PHE A 17 26.93 6.45 11.08
C PHE A 17 28.12 6.23 12.01
N GLY A 18 27.87 6.04 13.31
CA GLY A 18 28.89 5.77 14.30
C GLY A 18 29.31 4.29 14.33
N GLU A 19 29.73 3.86 15.52
CA GLU A 19 30.20 2.51 15.80
C GLU A 19 29.35 1.82 16.89
N ASP A 20 28.18 2.39 17.20
CA ASP A 20 27.25 1.81 18.18
C ASP A 20 26.56 0.55 17.59
N PRO A 21 26.14 -0.42 18.42
CA PRO A 21 25.53 -1.67 17.94
C PRO A 21 24.25 -1.49 17.11
N ASN A 22 23.60 -0.32 17.20
CA ASN A 22 22.40 0.03 16.45
C ASN A 22 22.68 1.05 15.33
N ASP A 23 23.95 1.31 15.01
CA ASP A 23 24.33 2.09 13.84
C ASP A 23 24.22 1.27 12.56
N LEU A 24 24.18 1.99 11.43
CA LEU A 24 24.08 1.35 10.14
C LEU A 24 25.42 0.69 9.76
N PRO A 25 25.41 -0.51 9.17
CA PRO A 25 26.63 -1.22 8.76
C PRO A 25 27.21 -0.58 7.47
N LEU A 26 27.78 0.61 7.61
CA LEU A 26 28.28 1.43 6.49
C LEU A 26 29.31 0.67 5.66
N HIS A 27 30.18 -0.12 6.29
CA HIS A 27 31.22 -0.84 5.58
C HIS A 27 30.66 -1.89 4.61
N ASP A 28 29.63 -2.62 5.03
CA ASP A 28 29.02 -3.64 4.18
C ASP A 28 28.14 -3.00 3.10
N MET A 29 27.39 -1.96 3.44
CA MET A 29 26.65 -1.18 2.44
C MET A 29 27.58 -0.55 1.39
N GLN A 30 28.77 -0.09 1.79
CA GLN A 30 29.76 0.44 0.85
C GLN A 30 30.32 -0.64 -0.08
N LYS A 31 30.55 -1.86 0.41
CA LYS A 31 30.96 -2.99 -0.45
C LYS A 31 29.89 -3.33 -1.47
N ASP A 32 28.62 -3.35 -1.06
CA ASP A 32 27.49 -3.65 -1.94
C ASP A 32 27.29 -2.55 -2.99
N PHE A 33 27.46 -1.30 -2.59
CA PHE A 33 27.45 -0.16 -3.51
C PHE A 33 28.55 -0.27 -4.56
N ASN A 34 29.78 -0.55 -4.15
CA ASN A 34 30.90 -0.74 -5.07
C ASN A 34 30.67 -1.92 -6.02
N SER A 35 30.11 -3.03 -5.52
CA SER A 35 29.77 -4.20 -6.33
C SER A 35 28.68 -3.89 -7.36
N SER A 36 27.72 -3.04 -6.99
CA SER A 36 26.69 -2.54 -7.90
C SER A 36 27.30 -1.68 -9.01
N LEU A 37 28.25 -0.80 -8.69
CA LEU A 37 28.97 -0.01 -9.71
C LEU A 37 29.72 -0.92 -10.70
N LEU A 38 30.41 -1.95 -10.21
CA LEU A 38 31.08 -2.93 -11.08
C LEU A 38 30.08 -3.64 -12.00
N THR A 39 28.91 -4.00 -11.47
CA THR A 39 27.83 -4.63 -12.26
C THR A 39 27.33 -3.69 -13.35
N LEU A 40 27.17 -2.40 -13.06
CA LEU A 40 26.74 -1.40 -14.04
C LEU A 40 27.79 -1.15 -15.14
N MET A 41 29.07 -1.35 -14.84
CA MET A 41 30.14 -1.28 -15.85
C MET A 41 30.16 -2.49 -16.80
N HIS A 42 29.48 -3.59 -16.45
CA HIS A 42 29.45 -4.78 -17.28
C HIS A 42 28.76 -4.50 -18.63
N PRO A 43 29.31 -4.96 -19.77
CA PRO A 43 28.72 -4.66 -21.10
C PRO A 43 27.26 -5.08 -21.25
N LEU A 44 26.84 -6.14 -20.56
CA LEU A 44 25.43 -6.58 -20.55
C LEU A 44 24.50 -5.60 -19.83
N ALA A 45 24.99 -4.88 -18.81
CA ALA A 45 24.20 -3.88 -18.10
C ALA A 45 24.08 -2.57 -18.92
N GLN A 46 24.98 -2.34 -19.88
CA GLN A 46 24.93 -1.18 -20.78
C GLN A 46 23.93 -1.33 -21.92
N LYS A 47 23.35 -2.52 -22.12
CA LYS A 47 22.39 -2.78 -23.19
C LYS A 47 21.08 -3.30 -22.60
N VAL A 48 19.97 -2.65 -22.97
CA VAL A 48 18.63 -3.12 -22.60
C VAL A 48 18.40 -4.51 -23.24
N PRO A 49 17.96 -5.53 -22.47
CA PRO A 49 17.68 -6.85 -23.01
C PRO A 49 16.52 -6.78 -24.03
N SER A 50 16.65 -7.52 -25.13
CA SER A 50 15.59 -7.61 -26.13
C SER A 50 14.48 -8.55 -25.66
N TYR A 51 13.24 -8.07 -25.70
CA TYR A 51 12.07 -8.90 -25.47
C TYR A 51 11.79 -9.81 -26.68
N SER A 52 11.54 -11.09 -26.44
CA SER A 52 11.09 -12.05 -27.45
C SER A 52 9.75 -12.63 -27.00
N SER A 53 8.73 -12.53 -27.85
CA SER A 53 7.39 -13.08 -27.63
C SER A 53 7.33 -14.58 -27.94
N ALA A 54 8.38 -15.33 -27.58
CA ALA A 54 8.31 -16.78 -27.66
C ALA A 54 7.12 -17.23 -26.80
N PRO A 55 6.22 -18.08 -27.31
CA PRO A 55 5.18 -18.66 -26.47
C PRO A 55 5.92 -19.34 -25.32
N LEU A 56 5.69 -18.85 -24.10
CA LEU A 56 6.15 -19.54 -22.91
C LEU A 56 5.57 -20.94 -23.02
N ASN A 57 6.42 -21.93 -23.25
CA ASN A 57 6.02 -23.32 -23.24
C ASN A 57 5.76 -23.65 -21.77
N MET A 58 4.63 -23.16 -21.24
CA MET A 58 4.02 -23.45 -19.94
C MET A 58 3.50 -24.90 -19.95
N GLY A 59 4.36 -25.81 -20.39
CA GLY A 59 4.19 -27.25 -20.35
C GLY A 59 5.27 -27.83 -19.44
N HIS A 60 5.38 -27.32 -18.21
CA HIS A 60 6.08 -28.04 -17.16
C HIS A 60 5.03 -28.78 -16.32
N PRO A 61 5.07 -30.12 -16.25
CA PRO A 61 4.03 -30.91 -15.59
C PRO A 61 3.95 -30.73 -14.06
N GLU A 62 4.85 -29.95 -13.46
CA GLU A 62 4.95 -29.81 -12.01
C GLU A 62 4.17 -28.61 -11.43
N TYR A 63 3.81 -27.62 -12.24
CA TYR A 63 3.07 -26.45 -11.78
C TYR A 63 1.75 -26.42 -12.53
N GLY A 64 0.66 -26.74 -11.81
CA GLY A 64 -0.70 -26.64 -12.32
C GLY A 64 -1.00 -25.25 -12.91
N SER A 65 -2.08 -25.18 -13.67
CA SER A 65 -2.48 -23.92 -14.30
C SER A 65 -2.71 -22.86 -13.23
N LEU A 66 -2.39 -21.60 -13.53
CA LEU A 66 -2.63 -20.46 -12.63
C LEU A 66 -4.14 -20.31 -12.29
N SER A 67 -5.01 -20.94 -13.07
CA SER A 67 -6.44 -21.09 -12.77
C SER A 67 -6.72 -21.93 -11.52
N ASP A 68 -5.87 -22.92 -11.23
CA ASP A 68 -6.12 -23.93 -10.21
C ASP A 68 -5.94 -23.36 -8.80
N CYS A 69 -5.01 -22.42 -8.62
CA CYS A 69 -4.78 -21.73 -7.35
C CYS A 69 -5.68 -20.50 -7.15
N LEU A 70 -6.31 -19.97 -8.21
CA LEU A 70 -7.20 -18.81 -8.13
C LEU A 70 -8.67 -19.19 -7.85
N GLY A 71 -9.02 -20.47 -8.00
CA GLY A 71 -10.37 -20.98 -7.76
C GLY A 71 -10.84 -20.88 -6.31
N ASP A 72 -9.91 -20.94 -5.34
CA ASP A 72 -10.26 -20.93 -3.90
C ASP A 72 -10.64 -19.54 -3.36
N PHE A 73 -10.32 -18.45 -4.07
CA PHE A 73 -10.58 -17.09 -3.60
C PHE A 73 -11.90 -16.50 -4.10
N LEU A 74 -12.54 -17.12 -5.11
CA LEU A 74 -13.78 -16.63 -5.70
C LEU A 74 -14.98 -17.52 -5.33
N ASP A 75 -15.19 -17.80 -4.04
CA ASP A 75 -16.52 -18.26 -3.62
C ASP A 75 -17.48 -17.07 -3.53
N GLN A 76 -18.44 -17.08 -4.46
CA GLN A 76 -19.30 -15.95 -4.84
C GLN A 76 -20.57 -15.81 -3.96
N ASN A 77 -20.57 -16.25 -2.69
CA ASN A 77 -21.82 -16.34 -1.92
C ASN A 77 -21.91 -15.55 -0.60
N ASP A 78 -20.99 -14.65 -0.28
CA ASP A 78 -21.08 -13.83 0.95
C ASP A 78 -21.77 -12.47 0.79
N THR A 79 -22.10 -12.06 -0.43
CA THR A 79 -22.73 -10.75 -0.69
C THR A 79 -24.21 -10.69 -0.25
N GLU A 80 -24.93 -11.82 -0.28
CA GLU A 80 -26.36 -11.84 0.07
C GLU A 80 -26.61 -11.79 1.59
N LYS A 81 -25.69 -12.32 2.41
CA LYS A 81 -25.83 -12.30 3.87
C LYS A 81 -25.56 -10.93 4.48
N LEU A 82 -24.66 -10.13 3.89
CA LEU A 82 -24.34 -8.79 4.38
C LEU A 82 -25.43 -7.77 4.04
N ALA A 83 -26.08 -7.89 2.87
CA ALA A 83 -27.19 -7.02 2.48
C ALA A 83 -28.42 -7.18 3.40
N SER A 84 -28.74 -8.43 3.77
CA SER A 84 -29.88 -8.74 4.65
C SER A 84 -29.71 -8.19 6.08
N GLN A 85 -28.47 -8.08 6.56
CA GLN A 85 -28.16 -7.57 7.90
C GLN A 85 -28.17 -6.03 7.97
N ALA A 86 -27.85 -5.35 6.87
CA ALA A 86 -27.91 -3.89 6.77
C ALA A 86 -29.36 -3.34 6.76
N VAL A 87 -30.30 -4.09 6.17
CA VAL A 87 -31.73 -3.72 6.14
C VAL A 87 -32.37 -3.87 7.53
N GLN A 88 -32.00 -4.89 8.31
CA GLN A 88 -32.54 -5.06 9.66
C GLN A 88 -32.05 -3.98 10.66
N ARG A 89 -30.79 -3.53 10.54
CA ARG A 89 -30.25 -2.43 11.38
C ARG A 89 -30.92 -1.08 11.14
N SER A 90 -31.43 -0.83 9.94
CA SER A 90 -32.05 0.46 9.59
C SER A 90 -33.49 0.61 10.12
N HIS A 91 -34.20 -0.49 10.38
CA HIS A 91 -35.52 -0.44 11.04
C HIS A 91 -35.44 -0.15 12.54
N SER A 92 -34.36 -0.60 13.23
CA SER A 92 -34.15 -0.34 14.66
C SER A 92 -33.73 1.11 14.95
N LEU A 93 -32.93 1.75 14.08
CA LEU A 93 -32.43 3.10 14.31
C LEU A 93 -33.43 4.22 13.97
N ARG A 94 -34.50 3.94 13.22
CA ARG A 94 -35.51 4.95 12.85
C ARG A 94 -36.56 5.23 13.94
N LEU A 95 -36.72 4.37 14.93
CA LEU A 95 -37.64 4.60 16.05
C LEU A 95 -37.04 5.47 17.17
N SER A 96 -35.73 5.75 17.15
CA SER A 96 -35.06 6.52 18.21
C SER A 96 -34.84 8.02 17.90
N GLN A 97 -35.08 8.50 16.67
CA GLN A 97 -34.77 9.89 16.28
C GLN A 97 -36.01 10.76 15.95
N ARG A 98 -37.20 10.41 16.44
CA ARG A 98 -38.42 11.25 16.24
C ARG A 98 -38.73 12.19 17.42
N SER A 99 -37.78 12.43 18.34
CA SER A 99 -37.99 13.37 19.45
C SER A 99 -36.81 14.32 19.69
N SER A 100 -36.43 15.12 18.69
CA SER A 100 -35.81 16.43 18.96
C SER A 100 -35.49 17.19 17.67
N GLY A 101 -36.05 18.39 17.51
CA GLY A 101 -35.39 19.48 16.80
C GLY A 101 -35.75 19.64 15.32
N SER A 102 -36.79 20.42 15.06
CA SER A 102 -37.04 21.01 13.75
C SER A 102 -35.93 22.01 13.40
N SER A 103 -35.11 21.72 12.39
CA SER A 103 -34.14 22.65 11.81
C SER A 103 -34.15 22.49 10.30
N MET A 104 -34.64 23.52 9.62
CA MET A 104 -34.95 23.55 8.20
C MET A 104 -33.67 23.79 7.38
N CYS A 105 -33.19 22.78 6.66
CA CYS A 105 -32.09 22.92 5.70
C CYS A 105 -32.57 23.69 4.46
N LYS A 106 -31.94 24.85 4.19
CA LYS A 106 -32.15 25.61 2.95
C LYS A 106 -31.44 24.94 1.76
N PRO A 107 -32.03 24.97 0.55
CA PRO A 107 -31.46 24.35 -0.64
C PRO A 107 -30.24 25.12 -1.20
N ARG A 108 -29.36 24.34 -1.82
CA ARG A 108 -28.07 24.72 -2.43
C ARG A 108 -28.31 25.48 -3.74
N SER A 109 -27.69 26.66 -3.92
CA SER A 109 -27.68 27.39 -5.19
C SER A 109 -26.57 26.88 -6.13
N PRO A 110 -26.75 26.88 -7.47
CA PRO A 110 -25.76 26.38 -8.41
C PRO A 110 -24.92 27.47 -9.11
N SER A 111 -23.73 27.03 -9.52
CA SER A 111 -22.80 27.53 -10.55
C SER A 111 -22.01 28.83 -10.31
N LEU A 112 -20.68 28.69 -10.30
CA LEU A 112 -19.73 29.64 -10.90
C LEU A 112 -18.52 28.84 -11.41
N ARG A 113 -18.59 28.47 -12.69
CA ARG A 113 -17.43 28.11 -13.53
C ARG A 113 -16.63 29.40 -13.75
N GLU A 114 -15.32 29.26 -13.95
CA GLU A 114 -14.32 30.31 -14.27
C GLU A 114 -13.59 30.94 -13.07
N ARG A 115 -12.36 30.45 -12.78
CA ARG A 115 -11.25 31.33 -12.34
C ARG A 115 -9.87 30.63 -12.30
N TRP A 116 -9.28 30.28 -13.45
CA TRP A 116 -7.81 30.09 -13.55
C TRP A 116 -7.32 30.43 -14.97
N SER A 117 -6.87 31.67 -15.15
CA SER A 117 -5.95 32.10 -16.22
C SER A 117 -5.30 33.41 -15.77
N SER A 118 -4.09 33.31 -15.20
CA SER A 118 -2.95 34.24 -15.30
C SER A 118 -1.80 33.65 -14.50
#